data_AF-A0A367F6P9-F1
#
_entry.id   AF-A0A367F6P9-F1
#
_cell.length_a   1.000
_cell.length_b   1.000
_cell.length_c   1.000
_cell.angle_alpha   90.00
_cell.angle_beta   90.00
_cell.angle_gamma   90.00
#
_symmetry.space_group_name_H-M   'P 1'
#
loop_
_entity.id
_entity.type
_entity.pdbx_description
1 polymer ?
#
loop_
_entity_poly.entity_id
_entity_poly.type
_entity_poly.pdbx_seq_one_letter_code
_entity_poly.pdbx_strand_id
1 'polypeptide(L)'
;MCGPPKRQAIGSRRFRQSVTASDGGWPPPNPTRELLTISGVDPERSTCLVEPGIVLDVLNERLRDTGLEYGPRPATHDHCTLGGMIGNNSCGATAQRAGKVVDNIVEMEVLLYDGTRMWVGQTSEEQYARIQRQGGREAEVYRQLRGLRDAYLEPLRTRYPKTPRRVSGYNLDSLLPEKNFHVAQALVGSEGTLVVVLRARLKLLPVVKAKTLVYIAYPDIASAADDVPRILPHRPIALEGIDDKLIHFERMKQLNPDAVAKLPPGGARSA
;
A
#
# COMPACT_ATOMS: atom_id res chain seq x y z
N MET A 1 38.49 -5.06 -36.68
CA MET A 1 37.18 -4.44 -36.41
C MET A 1 36.75 -4.78 -34.99
N CYS A 2 36.99 -3.86 -34.04
CA CYS A 2 36.53 -3.96 -32.66
C CYS A 2 35.16 -3.30 -32.55
N GLY A 3 34.15 -4.02 -32.06
CA GLY A 3 32.83 -3.47 -31.76
C GLY A 3 32.81 -2.67 -30.46
N PRO A 4 31.87 -1.73 -30.28
CA PRO A 4 31.84 -0.85 -29.11
C PRO A 4 31.36 -1.60 -27.85
N PRO A 5 31.82 -1.20 -26.65
CA PRO A 5 31.43 -1.85 -25.40
C PRO A 5 30.00 -1.46 -25.00
N LYS A 6 29.25 -2.46 -24.51
CA LYS A 6 27.90 -2.30 -23.97
C LYS A 6 27.92 -1.38 -22.74
N ARG A 7 27.12 -0.32 -22.77
CA ARG A 7 26.89 0.56 -21.61
C ARG A 7 26.23 -0.25 -20.48
N GLN A 8 26.91 -0.32 -19.34
CA GLN A 8 26.32 -0.78 -18.09
C GLN A 8 25.17 0.17 -17.70
N ALA A 9 23.98 -0.39 -17.54
CA ALA A 9 22.89 0.30 -16.88
C ALA A 9 23.30 0.55 -15.43
N ILE A 10 23.43 1.83 -15.07
CA ILE A 10 23.60 2.27 -13.68
C ILE A 10 22.30 1.87 -12.97
N GLY A 11 22.37 0.79 -12.19
CA GLY A 11 21.27 0.36 -11.34
C GLY A 11 20.88 1.49 -10.41
N SER A 12 19.59 1.85 -10.41
CA SER A 12 19.01 2.72 -9.41
C SER A 12 19.23 2.09 -8.04
N ARG A 13 20.21 2.61 -7.29
CA ARG A 13 20.32 2.34 -5.87
C ARG A 13 19.02 2.79 -5.25
N ARG A 14 18.20 1.84 -4.79
CA ARG A 14 17.10 2.12 -3.88
C ARG A 14 17.66 3.01 -2.80
N PHE A 15 17.16 4.24 -2.67
CA PHE A 15 17.39 5.04 -1.49
C PHE A 15 16.61 4.36 -0.36
N ARG A 16 17.21 3.30 0.18
CA ARG A 16 16.90 2.80 1.51
C ARG A 16 17.25 3.96 2.44
N GLN A 17 16.25 4.68 2.94
CA GLN A 17 16.33 5.11 4.33
C GLN A 17 16.12 3.85 5.20
N SER A 18 17.03 2.89 5.07
CA SER A 18 17.28 1.91 6.11
C SER A 18 18.45 2.47 6.87
N VAL A 19 18.23 2.84 8.13
CA VAL A 19 19.32 2.81 9.10
C VAL A 19 19.82 1.36 9.07
N THR A 20 20.99 1.14 8.47
CA THR A 20 21.66 -0.17 8.51
C THR A 20 22.09 -0.39 9.95
N ALA A 21 21.36 -1.25 10.67
CA ALA A 21 21.87 -1.85 11.90
C ALA A 21 22.81 -2.99 11.49
N SER A 22 24.10 -2.77 11.69
CA SER A 22 25.07 -3.85 11.87
C SER A 22 24.76 -4.57 13.19
N ASP A 23 24.64 -5.90 13.13
CA ASP A 23 24.76 -6.88 14.21
C ASP A 23 24.49 -6.38 15.64
N GLY A 24 23.25 -6.56 16.10
CA GLY A 24 22.84 -6.32 17.49
C GLY A 24 21.32 -6.20 17.58
N GLY A 25 20.71 -6.89 18.54
CA GLY A 25 19.25 -7.01 18.69
C GLY A 25 18.49 -5.69 18.60
N TRP A 26 17.24 -5.78 18.13
CA TRP A 26 16.34 -4.64 18.02
C TRP A 26 16.29 -3.88 19.36
N PRO A 27 16.72 -2.61 19.43
CA PRO A 27 16.53 -1.83 20.64
C PRO A 27 15.02 -1.71 20.90
N PRO A 28 14.56 -1.73 22.17
CA PRO A 28 13.16 -1.51 22.47
C PRO A 28 12.68 -0.20 21.80
N PRO A 29 11.44 -0.16 21.29
CA PRO A 29 10.94 1.00 20.57
C PRO A 29 11.14 2.27 21.39
N ASN A 30 11.79 3.25 20.76
CA ASN A 30 12.13 4.55 21.34
C ASN A 30 10.89 5.22 21.96
N PRO A 31 10.93 5.70 23.22
CA PRO A 31 9.79 6.36 23.88
C PRO A 31 9.31 7.65 23.21
N THR A 32 10.00 8.17 22.19
CA THR A 32 9.52 9.30 21.36
C THR A 32 8.44 8.96 20.33
N ARG A 33 7.90 7.72 20.33
CA ARG A 33 6.70 7.34 19.54
C ARG A 33 5.41 8.06 19.96
N GLU A 34 5.43 8.89 21.00
CA GLU A 34 4.26 9.58 21.55
C GLU A 34 3.69 10.73 20.70
N LEU A 35 4.33 11.13 19.60
CA LEU A 35 3.95 12.34 18.84
C LEU A 35 3.44 12.10 17.41
N LEU A 36 3.00 10.90 17.07
CA LEU A 36 2.40 10.62 15.75
C LEU A 36 0.99 10.07 15.96
N THR A 37 0.01 10.96 15.83
CA THR A 37 -1.32 10.79 16.40
C THR A 37 -2.41 10.54 15.36
N ILE A 38 -3.51 9.95 15.82
CA ILE A 38 -4.80 10.08 15.14
C ILE A 38 -5.34 11.45 15.53
N SER A 39 -5.60 12.29 14.55
CA SER A 39 -6.08 13.66 14.75
C SER A 39 -7.61 13.78 14.65
N GLY A 40 -8.29 12.72 14.21
CA GLY A 40 -9.74 12.63 14.27
C GLY A 40 -10.26 11.32 13.69
N VAL A 41 -11.36 10.81 14.25
CA VAL A 41 -12.09 9.65 13.71
C VAL A 41 -13.53 10.08 13.45
N ASP A 42 -14.04 9.75 12.27
CA ASP A 42 -15.41 9.97 11.86
C ASP A 42 -16.02 8.59 11.55
N PRO A 43 -16.68 7.95 12.53
CA PRO A 43 -17.26 6.62 12.35
C PRO A 43 -18.39 6.61 11.32
N GLU A 44 -19.18 7.69 11.23
CA GLU A 44 -20.29 7.81 10.28
C GLU A 44 -19.80 7.77 8.84
N ARG A 45 -18.71 8.49 8.56
CA ARG A 45 -18.05 8.46 7.24
C ARG A 45 -17.08 7.30 7.09
N SER A 46 -16.84 6.53 8.16
CA SER A 46 -15.81 5.50 8.23
C SER A 46 -14.45 6.03 7.77
N THR A 47 -14.01 7.15 8.34
CA THR A 47 -12.70 7.74 8.03
C THR A 47 -11.93 8.11 9.29
N CYS A 48 -10.60 8.19 9.19
CA CYS A 48 -9.78 8.81 10.23
C CYS A 48 -8.68 9.67 9.61
N LEU A 49 -8.31 10.75 10.29
CA LEU A 49 -7.18 11.58 9.94
C LEU A 49 -5.96 11.18 10.76
N VAL A 50 -4.84 10.94 10.10
CA VAL A 50 -3.61 10.44 10.73
C VAL A 50 -2.38 11.19 10.24
N GLU A 51 -1.36 11.19 11.08
CA GLU A 51 -0.01 11.61 10.72
C GLU A 51 0.78 10.40 10.16
N PRO A 52 1.68 10.61 9.17
CA PRO A 52 2.34 9.54 8.43
C PRO A 52 3.22 8.64 9.31
N GLY A 53 3.68 9.12 10.45
CA GLY A 53 4.58 8.33 11.29
C GLY A 53 3.88 7.29 12.18
N ILE A 54 2.54 7.29 12.29
CA ILE A 54 1.84 6.29 13.10
C ILE A 54 2.07 4.87 12.55
N VAL A 55 2.29 3.92 13.45
CA VAL A 55 2.44 2.49 13.12
C VAL A 55 1.06 1.87 12.89
N LEU A 56 0.93 0.97 11.92
CA LEU A 56 -0.36 0.38 11.54
C LEU A 56 -1.10 -0.29 12.71
N ASP A 57 -0.40 -1.10 13.52
CA ASP A 57 -1.06 -1.74 14.67
C ASP A 57 -1.44 -0.74 15.76
N VAL A 58 -0.66 0.31 15.97
CA VAL A 58 -1.01 1.40 16.90
C VAL A 58 -2.25 2.16 16.43
N LEU A 59 -2.38 2.40 15.11
CA LEU A 59 -3.59 2.96 14.51
C LEU A 59 -4.81 2.07 14.80
N ASN A 60 -4.71 0.79 14.48
CA ASN A 60 -5.82 -0.15 14.65
C ASN A 60 -6.19 -0.40 16.12
N GLU A 61 -5.22 -0.36 17.04
CA GLU A 61 -5.47 -0.41 18.47
C GLU A 61 -6.31 0.78 18.94
N ARG A 62 -5.98 2.00 18.49
CA ARG A 62 -6.74 3.20 18.82
C ARG A 62 -8.13 3.25 18.19
N LEU A 63 -8.37 2.48 17.11
CA LEU A 63 -9.68 2.37 16.47
C LEU A 63 -10.57 1.28 17.08
N ARG A 64 -10.04 0.46 18.00
CA ARG A 64 -10.71 -0.75 18.52
C ARG A 64 -12.16 -0.50 18.99
N ASP A 65 -12.38 0.58 19.73
CA ASP A 65 -13.69 0.89 20.32
C ASP A 65 -14.72 1.42 19.30
N THR A 66 -14.28 1.76 18.10
CA THR A 66 -15.16 2.24 17.02
C THR A 66 -15.78 1.10 16.22
N GLY A 67 -15.28 -0.14 16.38
CA GLY A 67 -15.65 -1.26 15.52
C GLY A 67 -15.13 -1.16 14.09
N LEU A 68 -14.18 -0.25 13.83
CA LEU A 68 -13.54 -0.02 12.54
C LEU A 68 -12.03 -0.34 12.60
N GLU A 69 -11.44 -0.62 11.45
CA GLU A 69 -10.00 -0.85 11.26
C GLU A 69 -9.53 -0.28 9.92
N TYR A 70 -8.25 0.05 9.81
CA TYR A 70 -7.59 0.28 8.53
C TYR A 70 -7.11 -1.05 7.94
N GLY A 71 -7.54 -1.31 6.70
CA GLY A 71 -7.56 -2.65 6.12
C GLY A 71 -6.25 -3.18 5.54
N PRO A 72 -5.50 -2.43 4.71
CA PRO A 72 -4.26 -2.91 4.12
C PRO A 72 -3.28 -3.37 5.20
N ARG A 73 -2.95 -4.67 5.23
CA ARG A 73 -2.12 -5.28 6.27
C ARG A 73 -0.88 -5.98 5.68
N PRO A 74 0.23 -5.25 5.48
CA PRO A 74 1.51 -5.83 5.08
C PRO A 74 2.05 -6.79 6.16
N ALA A 75 3.01 -7.64 5.80
CA ALA A 75 3.65 -8.54 6.75
C ALA A 75 4.40 -7.83 7.89
N THR A 76 4.78 -6.56 7.68
CA THR A 76 5.50 -5.71 8.64
C THR A 76 4.58 -4.80 9.46
N HIS A 77 3.30 -5.16 9.60
CA HIS A 77 2.25 -4.31 10.20
C HIS A 77 2.55 -3.82 11.63
N ASP A 78 3.38 -4.55 12.36
CA ASP A 78 3.80 -4.27 13.73
C ASP A 78 4.84 -3.13 13.82
N HIS A 79 5.53 -2.79 12.72
CA HIS A 79 6.55 -1.74 12.71
C HIS A 79 6.53 -0.82 11.49
N CYS A 80 5.71 -1.08 10.47
CA CYS A 80 5.56 -0.18 9.34
C CYS A 80 4.69 1.04 9.67
N THR A 81 5.13 2.22 9.21
CA THR A 81 4.40 3.47 9.39
C THR A 81 3.46 3.73 8.22
N LEU A 82 2.39 4.50 8.44
CA LEU A 82 1.42 4.85 7.39
C LEU A 82 2.07 5.62 6.23
N GLY A 83 3.07 6.45 6.50
CA GLY A 83 3.84 7.17 5.49
C GLY A 83 4.64 6.23 4.60
N GLY A 84 5.29 5.22 5.17
CA GLY A 84 5.95 4.16 4.39
C GLY A 84 4.95 3.34 3.58
N MET A 85 3.78 3.06 4.15
CA MET A 85 2.70 2.37 3.46
C MET A 85 2.19 3.16 2.24
N ILE A 86 1.97 4.47 2.39
CA ILE A 86 1.58 5.40 1.33
C ILE A 86 2.68 5.50 0.27
N GLY A 87 3.92 5.69 0.69
CA GLY A 87 5.08 5.79 -0.19
C GLY A 87 5.24 4.57 -1.10
N ASN A 88 4.97 3.37 -0.58
CA ASN A 88 5.14 2.10 -1.31
C ASN A 88 3.84 1.55 -1.95
N ASN A 89 2.72 2.29 -1.88
CA ASN A 89 1.40 1.78 -2.24
C ASN A 89 1.14 0.37 -1.65
N SER A 90 1.41 0.22 -0.35
CA SER A 90 1.50 -1.10 0.28
C SER A 90 0.19 -1.88 0.19
N CYS A 91 0.35 -3.20 0.22
CA CYS A 91 -0.73 -4.17 0.33
C CYS A 91 -0.25 -5.34 1.18
N GLY A 92 -1.13 -6.28 1.49
CA GLY A 92 -0.69 -7.52 2.14
C GLY A 92 -1.78 -8.57 2.12
N ALA A 93 -1.77 -9.44 3.13
CA ALA A 93 -2.58 -10.67 3.14
C ALA A 93 -4.08 -10.39 3.05
N THR A 94 -4.53 -9.19 3.44
CA THR A 94 -5.93 -8.77 3.40
C THR A 94 -6.34 -8.12 2.07
N ALA A 95 -5.49 -8.10 1.04
CA ALA A 95 -5.73 -7.35 -0.20
C ALA A 95 -7.04 -7.74 -0.90
N GLN A 96 -7.49 -8.99 -0.79
CA GLN A 96 -8.76 -9.46 -1.37
C GLN A 96 -9.97 -8.73 -0.76
N ARG A 97 -9.88 -8.35 0.52
CA ARG A 97 -10.94 -7.63 1.24
C ARG A 97 -10.72 -6.13 1.29
N ALA A 98 -9.49 -5.73 1.61
CA ALA A 98 -9.15 -4.36 1.93
C ALA A 98 -8.54 -3.58 0.76
N GLY A 99 -8.13 -4.26 -0.31
CA GLY A 99 -7.39 -3.62 -1.40
C GLY A 99 -5.99 -3.16 -0.96
N LYS A 100 -5.46 -2.17 -1.68
CA LYS A 100 -4.14 -1.56 -1.48
C LYS A 100 -4.29 -0.21 -0.78
N VAL A 101 -3.19 0.41 -0.37
CA VAL A 101 -3.23 1.75 0.23
C VAL A 101 -3.91 2.76 -0.68
N VAL A 102 -3.62 2.76 -1.99
CA VAL A 102 -4.27 3.68 -2.95
C VAL A 102 -5.80 3.59 -2.92
N ASP A 103 -6.35 2.40 -2.68
CA ASP A 103 -7.80 2.16 -2.64
C ASP A 103 -8.45 2.70 -1.34
N ASN A 104 -7.65 3.09 -0.35
CA ASN A 104 -8.08 3.51 0.99
C ASN A 104 -7.64 4.93 1.39
N ILE A 105 -7.14 5.74 0.44
CA ILE A 105 -6.85 7.17 0.66
C ILE A 105 -8.04 8.01 0.19
N VAL A 106 -8.55 8.88 1.07
CA VAL A 106 -9.59 9.86 0.77
C VAL A 106 -8.96 11.18 0.33
N GLU A 107 -8.08 11.74 1.17
CA GLU A 107 -7.34 12.97 0.90
C GLU A 107 -6.01 12.95 1.66
N MET A 108 -5.07 13.79 1.22
CA MET A 108 -3.79 13.99 1.89
C MET A 108 -3.47 15.48 1.98
N GLU A 109 -2.89 15.87 3.11
CA GLU A 109 -2.20 17.15 3.22
C GLU A 109 -0.76 16.95 2.77
N VAL A 110 -0.31 17.71 1.78
CA VAL A 110 1.02 17.56 1.18
C VAL A 110 1.79 18.87 1.22
N LEU A 111 3.11 18.75 1.31
CA LEU A 111 4.08 19.82 1.18
C LEU A 111 4.88 19.63 -0.12
N LEU A 112 4.83 20.63 -0.99
CA LEU A 112 5.61 20.68 -2.23
C LEU A 112 7.03 21.19 -1.96
N TYR A 113 7.95 20.97 -2.91
CA TYR A 113 9.35 21.39 -2.81
C TYR A 113 9.56 22.91 -2.71
N ASP A 114 8.61 23.70 -3.21
CA ASP A 114 8.62 25.16 -3.09
C ASP A 114 8.05 25.67 -1.75
N GLY A 115 7.68 24.77 -0.84
CA GLY A 115 7.09 25.10 0.46
C GLY A 115 5.56 25.23 0.46
N THR A 116 4.90 25.10 -0.69
CA THR A 116 3.43 25.16 -0.76
C THR A 116 2.80 23.98 -0.03
N ARG A 117 1.86 24.29 0.88
CA ARG A 117 1.02 23.30 1.56
C ARG A 117 -0.37 23.29 0.95
N MET A 118 -0.88 22.10 0.66
CA MET A 118 -2.21 21.96 0.07
C MET A 118 -2.85 20.60 0.41
N TRP A 119 -4.18 20.58 0.40
CA TRP A 119 -4.94 19.33 0.48
C TRP A 119 -5.23 18.82 -0.92
N VAL A 120 -5.03 17.52 -1.13
CA VAL A 120 -5.28 16.84 -2.40
C VAL A 120 -6.18 15.65 -2.17
N GLY A 121 -7.06 15.37 -3.13
CA GLY A 121 -8.04 14.30 -3.04
C GLY A 121 -8.73 14.06 -4.37
N GLN A 122 -9.88 13.40 -4.34
CA GLN A 122 -10.82 13.40 -5.45
C GLN A 122 -11.26 14.84 -5.74
N THR A 123 -11.24 15.24 -7.02
CA THR A 123 -11.54 16.63 -7.41
C THR A 123 -12.58 16.67 -8.53
N SER A 124 -13.78 17.13 -8.20
CA SER A 124 -14.85 17.36 -9.19
C SER A 124 -14.53 18.53 -10.12
N GLU A 125 -15.30 18.67 -11.21
CA GLU A 125 -15.16 19.82 -12.12
C GLU A 125 -15.43 21.15 -11.40
N GLU A 126 -16.39 21.21 -10.48
CA GLU A 126 -16.68 22.41 -9.69
C GLU A 126 -15.53 22.76 -8.75
N GLN A 127 -14.95 21.76 -8.08
CA GLN A 127 -13.79 21.94 -7.21
C GLN A 127 -12.57 22.40 -8.01
N TYR A 128 -12.32 21.80 -9.17
CA TYR A 128 -11.25 22.22 -10.06
C TYR A 128 -11.45 23.67 -10.52
N ALA A 129 -12.65 24.04 -10.97
CA ALA A 129 -12.94 25.41 -11.41
C ALA A 129 -12.75 26.41 -10.26
N ARG A 130 -13.13 26.04 -9.02
CA ARG A 130 -12.87 26.84 -7.83
C ARG A 130 -11.38 27.04 -7.59
N ILE A 131 -10.57 25.96 -7.65
CA ILE A 131 -9.11 26.01 -7.53
C ILE A 131 -8.53 26.94 -8.61
N GLN A 132 -8.96 26.81 -9.86
CA GLN A 132 -8.46 27.67 -10.95
C GLN A 132 -8.81 29.15 -10.75
N ARG A 133 -10.01 29.47 -10.22
CA ARG A 133 -10.39 30.86 -9.89
C ARG A 133 -9.57 31.45 -8.74
N GLN A 134 -9.21 30.64 -7.75
CA GLN A 134 -8.36 31.08 -6.63
C GLN A 134 -6.93 31.36 -7.07
N GLY A 135 -6.46 30.66 -8.11
CA GLY A 135 -5.13 30.88 -8.70
C GLY A 135 -4.00 30.38 -7.82
N GLY A 136 -2.79 30.90 -8.06
CA GLY A 136 -1.59 30.52 -7.31
C GLY A 136 -1.06 29.13 -7.64
N ARG A 137 -0.18 28.64 -6.77
CA ARG A 137 0.61 27.42 -7.01
C ARG A 137 -0.25 26.15 -7.11
N GLU A 138 -1.26 26.03 -6.25
CA GLU A 138 -2.22 24.93 -6.33
C GLU A 138 -2.91 24.86 -7.71
N ALA A 139 -3.40 26.01 -8.21
CA ALA A 139 -4.03 26.07 -9.52
C ALA A 139 -3.08 25.65 -10.66
N GLU A 140 -1.81 26.06 -10.60
CA GLU A 140 -0.78 25.63 -11.55
C GLU A 140 -0.58 24.12 -11.55
N VAL A 141 -0.41 23.52 -10.37
CA VAL A 141 -0.21 22.07 -10.23
C VAL A 141 -1.41 21.31 -10.79
N TYR A 142 -2.64 21.69 -10.43
CA TYR A 142 -3.84 21.05 -10.94
C TYR A 142 -3.98 21.16 -12.46
N ARG A 143 -3.61 22.30 -13.04
CA ARG A 143 -3.63 22.50 -14.50
C ARG A 143 -2.57 21.65 -15.19
N GLN A 144 -1.37 21.54 -14.64
CA GLN A 144 -0.31 20.68 -15.16
C GLN A 144 -0.68 19.20 -15.07
N LEU A 145 -1.30 18.75 -13.97
CA LEU A 145 -1.77 17.37 -13.80
C LEU A 145 -2.89 17.02 -14.79
N ARG A 146 -3.85 17.94 -15.03
CA ARG A 146 -4.84 17.76 -16.10
C ARG A 146 -4.20 17.72 -17.48
N GLY A 147 -3.26 18.62 -17.77
CA GLY A 147 -2.52 18.62 -19.02
C GLY A 147 -1.76 17.32 -19.26
N LEU A 148 -1.09 16.78 -18.23
CA LEU A 148 -0.42 15.48 -18.29
C LEU A 148 -1.43 14.35 -18.58
N ARG A 149 -2.53 14.30 -17.82
CA ARG A 149 -3.58 13.31 -18.03
C ARG A 149 -4.10 13.36 -19.47
N ASP A 150 -4.46 14.55 -19.94
CA ASP A 150 -5.08 14.76 -21.25
C ASP A 150 -4.12 14.41 -22.40
N ALA A 151 -2.84 14.75 -22.26
CA ALA A 151 -1.80 14.39 -23.22
C ALA A 151 -1.57 12.87 -23.32
N TYR A 152 -1.82 12.12 -22.25
CA TYR A 152 -1.53 10.67 -22.17
C TYR A 152 -2.78 9.80 -21.91
N LEU A 153 -3.99 10.28 -22.26
CA LEU A 153 -5.25 9.55 -22.00
C LEU A 153 -5.23 8.10 -22.53
N GLU A 154 -4.76 7.90 -23.77
CA GLU A 154 -4.72 6.57 -24.38
C GLU A 154 -3.76 5.62 -23.64
N PRO A 155 -2.47 5.96 -23.43
CA PRO A 155 -1.57 5.10 -22.66
C PRO A 155 -2.03 4.83 -21.22
N LEU A 156 -2.59 5.83 -20.54
CA LEU A 156 -3.10 5.68 -19.17
C LEU A 156 -4.25 4.65 -19.11
N ARG A 157 -5.08 4.55 -20.15
CA ARG A 157 -6.18 3.58 -20.23
C ARG A 157 -5.75 2.20 -20.68
N THR A 158 -4.76 2.12 -21.58
CA THR A 158 -4.45 0.88 -22.31
C THR A 158 -3.24 0.13 -21.78
N ARG A 159 -2.25 0.83 -21.19
CA ARG A 159 -0.94 0.24 -20.85
C ARG A 159 -0.76 -0.12 -19.38
N TYR A 160 -1.62 0.34 -18.49
CA TYR A 160 -1.55 -0.07 -17.09
C TYR A 160 -1.94 -1.54 -16.91
N PRO A 161 -1.14 -2.35 -16.18
CA PRO A 161 -1.48 -3.74 -15.90
C PRO A 161 -2.81 -3.84 -15.14
N LYS A 162 -3.71 -4.71 -15.61
CA LYS A 162 -5.00 -5.00 -14.96
C LYS A 162 -4.85 -6.07 -13.87
N THR A 163 -3.86 -5.90 -13.00
CA THR A 163 -3.61 -6.81 -11.89
C THR A 163 -4.11 -6.21 -10.56
N PRO A 164 -4.78 -6.98 -9.70
CA PRO A 164 -5.34 -6.46 -8.45
C PRO A 164 -4.26 -5.91 -7.50
N ARG A 165 -3.06 -6.50 -7.57
CA ARG A 165 -1.88 -6.16 -6.74
C ARG A 165 -0.84 -5.31 -7.51
N ARG A 166 -1.27 -4.23 -8.16
CA ARG A 166 -0.35 -3.25 -8.76
C ARG A 166 0.15 -2.26 -7.70
N VAL A 167 1.38 -2.46 -7.23
CA VAL A 167 2.02 -1.66 -6.16
C VAL A 167 3.32 -0.98 -6.59
N SER A 168 3.70 -1.08 -7.87
CA SER A 168 4.92 -0.46 -8.42
C SER A 168 4.58 0.66 -9.39
N GLY A 169 5.40 1.71 -9.38
CA GLY A 169 5.26 2.87 -10.24
C GLY A 169 4.19 3.86 -9.78
N TYR A 170 4.07 4.96 -10.54
CA TYR A 170 3.08 6.00 -10.25
C TYR A 170 1.67 5.58 -10.66
N ASN A 171 0.68 5.89 -9.82
CA ASN A 171 -0.73 5.59 -10.06
C ASN A 171 -1.41 6.69 -10.90
N LEU A 172 -0.81 7.11 -12.02
CA LEU A 172 -1.30 8.22 -12.86
C LEU A 172 -2.67 7.94 -13.49
N ASP A 173 -3.05 6.67 -13.63
CA ASP A 173 -4.41 6.27 -14.02
C ASP A 173 -5.49 6.76 -13.05
N SER A 174 -5.14 7.06 -11.79
CA SER A 174 -6.05 7.70 -10.83
C SER A 174 -6.49 9.10 -11.27
N LEU A 175 -5.74 9.74 -12.17
CA LEU A 175 -6.11 11.04 -12.75
C LEU A 175 -7.19 10.89 -13.82
N LEU A 176 -7.47 9.70 -14.36
CA LEU A 176 -8.46 9.55 -15.42
C LEU A 176 -9.84 10.10 -15.03
N PRO A 177 -10.62 10.68 -15.97
CA PRO A 177 -11.95 11.21 -15.67
C PRO A 177 -12.88 10.16 -15.06
N GLU A 178 -12.86 8.93 -15.58
CA GLU A 178 -13.61 7.78 -15.03
C GLU A 178 -13.14 7.30 -13.64
N LYS A 179 -12.02 7.85 -13.15
CA LYS A 179 -11.48 7.65 -11.79
C LYS A 179 -11.63 8.90 -10.92
N ASN A 180 -12.45 9.87 -11.37
CA ASN A 180 -12.78 11.11 -10.66
C ASN A 180 -11.59 12.04 -10.40
N PHE A 181 -10.54 12.01 -11.24
CA PHE A 181 -9.35 12.87 -11.12
C PHE A 181 -8.82 12.93 -9.67
N HIS A 182 -8.34 11.79 -9.16
CA HIS A 182 -7.96 11.64 -7.77
C HIS A 182 -6.47 11.92 -7.54
N VAL A 183 -6.14 13.15 -7.18
CA VAL A 183 -4.75 13.61 -7.04
C VAL A 183 -4.03 12.91 -5.90
N ALA A 184 -4.67 12.70 -4.74
CA ALA A 184 -4.04 11.97 -3.64
C ALA A 184 -3.65 10.54 -4.04
N GLN A 185 -4.53 9.80 -4.72
CA GLN A 185 -4.24 8.44 -5.19
C GLN A 185 -3.08 8.40 -6.18
N ALA A 186 -2.98 9.39 -7.07
CA ALA A 186 -1.86 9.50 -8.02
C ALA A 186 -0.49 9.67 -7.32
N LEU A 187 -0.47 10.26 -6.12
CA LEU A 187 0.74 10.47 -5.31
C LEU A 187 1.12 9.25 -4.44
N VAL A 188 0.18 8.33 -4.20
CA VAL A 188 0.47 7.05 -3.53
C VAL A 188 1.41 6.23 -4.40
N GLY A 189 2.45 5.62 -3.81
CA GLY A 189 3.48 4.89 -4.56
C GLY A 189 4.64 5.75 -5.06
N SER A 190 4.66 7.06 -4.73
CA SER A 190 5.73 7.96 -5.16
C SER A 190 7.04 7.82 -4.38
N GLU A 191 7.07 7.03 -3.30
CA GLU A 191 8.24 6.87 -2.43
C GLU A 191 8.83 8.22 -1.93
N GLY A 192 7.99 9.25 -1.80
CA GLY A 192 8.40 10.59 -1.35
C GLY A 192 9.11 11.44 -2.40
N THR A 193 9.16 10.99 -3.66
CA THR A 193 9.86 11.69 -4.75
C THR A 193 9.10 12.90 -5.32
N LEU A 194 7.80 13.00 -5.06
CA LEU A 194 6.95 14.07 -5.59
C LEU A 194 6.55 15.11 -4.54
N VAL A 195 6.25 14.66 -3.32
CA VAL A 195 5.75 15.48 -2.21
C VAL A 195 6.16 14.88 -0.87
N VAL A 196 6.16 15.70 0.17
CA VAL A 196 6.15 15.22 1.56
C VAL A 196 4.69 15.14 2.04
N VAL A 197 4.25 13.96 2.47
CA VAL A 197 2.92 13.79 3.07
C VAL A 197 2.97 14.26 4.51
N LEU A 198 2.09 15.19 4.88
CA LEU A 198 1.99 15.73 6.25
C LEU A 198 0.88 15.02 7.04
N ARG A 199 -0.25 14.76 6.39
CA ARG A 199 -1.39 14.04 6.96
C ARG A 199 -2.13 13.25 5.87
N ALA A 200 -2.84 12.21 6.28
CA ALA A 200 -3.70 11.44 5.38
C ALA A 200 -5.05 11.16 6.04
N ARG A 201 -6.14 11.39 5.30
CA ARG A 201 -7.46 10.89 5.67
C ARG A 201 -7.64 9.52 5.02
N LEU A 202 -7.76 8.52 5.87
CA LEU A 202 -7.88 7.12 5.49
C LEU A 202 -9.36 6.71 5.48
N LYS A 203 -9.70 5.79 4.57
CA LYS A 203 -10.94 5.02 4.62
C LYS A 203 -10.78 3.85 5.58
N LEU A 204 -11.76 3.66 6.45
CA LEU A 204 -11.84 2.56 7.40
C LEU A 204 -12.81 1.49 6.94
N LEU A 205 -12.62 0.28 7.45
CA LEU A 205 -13.45 -0.89 7.21
C LEU A 205 -14.01 -1.40 8.54
N PRO A 206 -15.21 -2.00 8.56
CA PRO A 206 -15.71 -2.67 9.76
C PRO A 206 -14.76 -3.77 10.24
N VAL A 207 -14.58 -3.96 11.54
CA VAL A 207 -13.80 -5.11 12.05
C VAL A 207 -14.53 -6.41 11.72
N VAL A 208 -13.78 -7.42 11.27
CA VAL A 208 -14.32 -8.77 11.10
C VAL A 208 -14.46 -9.45 12.47
N LYS A 209 -15.70 -9.70 12.89
CA LYS A 209 -16.03 -10.26 14.22
C LYS A 209 -15.64 -11.72 14.42
N ALA A 210 -15.62 -12.51 13.34
CA ALA A 210 -15.30 -13.94 13.40
C ALA A 210 -14.43 -14.32 12.19
N LYS A 211 -13.38 -15.10 12.44
CA LYS A 211 -12.44 -15.58 11.42
C LYS A 211 -12.21 -17.07 11.64
N THR A 212 -12.10 -17.81 10.54
CA THR A 212 -11.65 -19.21 10.55
C THR A 212 -10.54 -19.36 9.52
N LEU A 213 -9.66 -20.33 9.74
CA LEU A 213 -8.56 -20.66 8.84
C LEU A 213 -8.77 -22.07 8.31
N VAL A 214 -8.66 -22.23 6.99
CA VAL A 214 -8.78 -23.52 6.30
C VAL A 214 -7.45 -23.78 5.60
N TYR A 215 -6.85 -24.94 5.86
CA TYR A 215 -5.69 -25.42 5.13
C TYR A 215 -6.12 -26.43 4.08
N ILE A 216 -5.66 -26.23 2.85
CA ILE A 216 -5.88 -27.17 1.75
C ILE A 216 -4.50 -27.61 1.25
N ALA A 217 -4.23 -28.90 1.31
CA ALA A 217 -2.98 -29.47 0.84
C ALA A 217 -3.11 -29.84 -0.65
N TYR A 218 -2.11 -29.45 -1.43
CA TYR A 218 -1.99 -29.74 -2.86
C TYR A 218 -0.69 -30.50 -3.12
N PRO A 219 -0.60 -31.29 -4.21
CA PRO A 219 0.65 -31.96 -4.58
C PRO A 219 1.74 -30.97 -4.99
N ASP A 220 1.37 -29.81 -5.54
CA ASP A 220 2.27 -28.76 -5.98
C ASP A 220 1.57 -27.37 -6.02
N ILE A 221 2.36 -26.31 -6.18
CA ILE A 221 1.85 -24.93 -6.17
C ILE A 221 0.99 -24.58 -7.40
N ALA A 222 1.19 -25.26 -8.54
CA ALA A 222 0.37 -25.03 -9.74
C ALA A 222 -1.03 -25.60 -9.55
N SER A 223 -1.14 -26.80 -8.98
CA SER A 223 -2.41 -27.41 -8.57
C SER A 223 -3.18 -26.52 -7.58
N ALA A 224 -2.47 -25.89 -6.64
CA ALA A 224 -3.08 -24.90 -5.74
C ALA A 224 -3.58 -23.65 -6.48
N ALA A 225 -2.81 -23.17 -7.46
CA ALA A 225 -3.17 -22.01 -8.27
C ALA A 225 -4.41 -22.26 -9.15
N ASP A 226 -4.58 -23.48 -9.68
CA ASP A 226 -5.73 -23.87 -10.51
C ASP A 226 -7.07 -23.80 -9.77
N ASP A 227 -7.07 -23.95 -8.44
CA ASP A 227 -8.27 -23.87 -7.61
C ASP A 227 -8.59 -22.44 -7.12
N VAL A 228 -7.66 -21.48 -7.27
CA VAL A 228 -7.89 -20.07 -6.88
C VAL A 228 -9.17 -19.48 -7.49
N PRO A 229 -9.47 -19.66 -8.80
CA PRO A 229 -10.72 -19.17 -9.40
C PRO A 229 -11.99 -19.76 -8.78
N ARG A 230 -11.92 -20.96 -8.17
CA ARG A 230 -13.05 -21.58 -7.46
C ARG A 230 -13.22 -21.02 -6.04
N ILE A 231 -12.13 -20.59 -5.42
CA ILE A 231 -12.13 -20.05 -4.05
C ILE A 231 -12.52 -18.57 -4.02
N LEU A 232 -12.05 -17.76 -4.98
CA LEU A 232 -12.29 -16.32 -5.02
C LEU A 232 -13.77 -15.88 -4.93
N PRO A 233 -14.75 -16.58 -5.55
CA PRO A 233 -16.17 -16.27 -5.41
C PRO A 233 -16.68 -16.28 -3.96
N HIS A 234 -16.04 -17.01 -3.06
CA HIS A 234 -16.37 -17.04 -1.62
C HIS A 234 -15.84 -15.83 -0.84
N ARG A 235 -15.12 -14.91 -1.51
CA ARG A 235 -14.61 -13.66 -0.96
C ARG A 235 -13.81 -13.85 0.34
N PRO A 236 -12.77 -14.71 0.34
CA PRO A 236 -11.95 -14.90 1.52
C PRO A 236 -11.30 -13.59 1.97
N ILE A 237 -11.08 -13.45 3.27
CA ILE A 237 -10.40 -12.27 3.85
C ILE A 237 -8.94 -12.21 3.39
N ALA A 238 -8.31 -13.39 3.35
CA ALA A 238 -6.95 -13.62 2.90
C ALA A 238 -6.89 -14.95 2.15
N LEU A 239 -6.06 -15.02 1.12
CA LEU A 239 -5.79 -16.23 0.36
C LEU A 239 -4.29 -16.25 0.04
N GLU A 240 -3.56 -17.14 0.71
CA GLU A 240 -2.11 -17.24 0.61
C GLU A 240 -1.73 -18.65 0.15
N GLY A 241 -0.80 -18.71 -0.81
CA GLY A 241 -0.17 -19.96 -1.25
C GLY A 241 1.18 -20.10 -0.57
N ILE A 242 1.48 -21.28 -0.07
CA ILE A 242 2.76 -21.62 0.56
C ILE A 242 3.38 -22.73 -0.29
N ASP A 243 4.59 -22.50 -0.79
CA ASP A 243 5.34 -23.52 -1.52
C ASP A 243 6.22 -24.36 -0.58
N ASP A 244 6.63 -25.52 -1.07
CA ASP A 244 7.51 -26.45 -0.39
C ASP A 244 8.89 -25.83 -0.08
N LYS A 245 9.38 -24.94 -0.95
CA LYS A 245 10.66 -24.25 -0.78
C LYS A 245 10.66 -23.33 0.43
N LEU A 246 9.60 -22.55 0.63
CA LEU A 246 9.46 -21.69 1.81
C LEU A 246 9.50 -22.53 3.09
N ILE A 247 8.73 -23.62 3.15
CA ILE A 247 8.72 -24.54 4.31
C ILE A 247 10.09 -25.20 4.52
N HIS A 248 10.77 -25.59 3.44
CA HIS A 248 12.12 -26.14 3.51
C HIS A 248 13.10 -25.13 4.15
N PHE A 249 13.06 -23.87 3.72
CA PHE A 249 13.91 -22.83 4.29
C PHE A 249 13.56 -22.47 5.74
N GLU A 250 12.27 -22.46 6.10
CA GLU A 250 11.85 -22.26 7.49
C GLU A 250 12.39 -23.37 8.40
N ARG A 251 12.31 -24.63 7.96
CA ARG A 251 12.88 -25.78 8.69
C ARG A 251 14.39 -25.66 8.84
N MET A 252 15.10 -25.36 7.76
CA MET A 252 16.56 -25.19 7.79
C MET A 252 17.00 -24.08 8.76
N LYS A 253 16.25 -22.97 8.80
CA LYS A 253 16.56 -21.82 9.66
C LYS A 253 15.94 -21.91 11.05
N GLN A 254 15.23 -23.00 11.36
CA GLN A 254 14.49 -23.19 12.62
C GLN A 254 13.54 -22.03 12.94
N LEU A 255 12.94 -21.45 11.90
CA LEU A 255 11.94 -20.38 12.04
C LEU A 255 10.56 -21.01 12.27
N ASN A 256 9.80 -20.46 13.23
CA ASN A 256 8.41 -20.86 13.52
C ASN A 256 8.15 -22.37 13.63
N PRO A 257 8.92 -23.12 14.46
CA PRO A 257 8.84 -24.58 14.52
C PRO A 257 7.43 -25.10 14.85
N ASP A 258 6.71 -24.40 15.71
CA ASP A 258 5.33 -24.75 16.09
C ASP A 258 4.34 -24.62 14.93
N ALA A 259 4.55 -23.66 14.03
CA ALA A 259 3.68 -23.46 12.86
C ALA A 259 3.92 -24.58 11.84
N VAL A 260 5.19 -24.90 11.59
CA VAL A 260 5.58 -25.98 10.67
C VAL A 260 5.06 -27.34 11.12
N ALA A 261 5.05 -27.61 12.43
CA ALA A 261 4.54 -28.87 13.00
C ALA A 261 3.02 -29.05 12.83
N LYS A 262 2.27 -27.96 12.63
CA LYS A 262 0.79 -27.97 12.48
C LYS A 262 0.34 -28.09 11.02
N LEU A 263 1.27 -28.13 10.06
CA LEU A 263 0.92 -28.24 8.64
C LEU A 263 0.32 -29.62 8.33
N PRO A 264 -0.73 -29.69 7.49
CA PRO A 264 -1.33 -30.96 7.10
C PRO A 264 -0.34 -31.84 6.31
N PRO A 265 -0.48 -33.18 6.40
CA PRO A 265 0.35 -34.10 5.63
C PRO A 265 0.26 -33.79 4.13
N GLY A 266 1.42 -33.69 3.45
CA GLY A 266 1.51 -33.44 2.01
C GLY A 266 1.75 -31.99 1.59
N GLY A 267 1.52 -31.00 2.45
CA GLY A 267 1.59 -29.57 2.10
C GLY A 267 2.99 -28.96 1.89
N ALA A 268 4.04 -29.77 1.71
CA ALA A 268 5.43 -29.32 1.52
C ALA A 268 6.32 -30.47 1.03
N ARG A 269 5.83 -31.32 0.13
CA ARG A 269 6.68 -32.34 -0.49
C ARG A 269 7.42 -31.70 -1.65
N SER A 270 8.69 -31.41 -1.43
CA SER A 270 9.65 -31.23 -2.52
C SER A 270 9.63 -32.49 -3.39
N ALA A 271 9.35 -32.31 -4.68
CA ALA A 271 9.64 -33.32 -5.69
C ALA A 271 11.16 -33.54 -5.79
#